data_AF-A0A7W1L5C3-F1
#
_entry.id   AF-A0A7W1L5C3-F1
#
_cell.length_a   1.000
_cell.length_b   1.000
_cell.length_c   1.000
_cell.angle_alpha   90.00
_cell.angle_beta   90.00
_cell.angle_gamma   90.00
#
_symmetry.space_group_name_H-M   'P 1'
#
loop_
_entity.id
_entity.type
_entity.pdbx_description
1 polymer ?
#
loop_
_entity_poly.entity_id
_entity_poly.type
_entity_poly.pdbx_seq_one_letter_code
_entity_poly.pdbx_strand_id
1 'polypeptide(L)' 'MGVRALKLLVILLCGINAAVWLLYTESPVMAMLWVATAIAFIVWITVDIRNG' A
#
# COMPACT_ATOMS: atom_id res chain seq x y z
N MET A 1 -1.43 11.00 -15.81
CA MET A 1 -2.32 9.87 -15.46
C MET A 1 -1.56 8.61 -15.03
N GLY A 2 -0.47 8.21 -15.70
CA GLY A 2 0.27 6.97 -15.39
C GLY A 2 0.80 6.85 -13.95
N VAL A 3 1.26 7.95 -13.33
CA VAL A 3 1.76 7.92 -11.94
C VAL A 3 0.66 7.63 -10.92
N ARG A 4 -0.58 8.13 -11.13
CA ARG A 4 -1.71 7.84 -10.23
C ARG A 4 -2.13 6.38 -10.30
N ALA A 5 -2.21 5.82 -11.51
CA ALA A 5 -2.49 4.40 -11.71
C ALA A 5 -1.42 3.50 -11.08
N LEU A 6 -0.14 3.87 -11.20
CA LEU A 6 0.96 3.18 -10.53
C LEU A 6 0.82 3.21 -9.00
N LYS A 7 0.53 4.38 -8.40
CA LYS A 7 0.34 4.50 -6.94
C LYS A 7 -0.83 3.63 -6.45
N LEU A 8 -1.93 3.56 -7.20
CA LEU A 8 -3.07 2.68 -6.88
C LEU A 8 -2.71 1.19 -6.97
N LEU A 9 -1.95 0.78 -7.99
CA LEU A 9 -1.44 -0.59 -8.12
C LEU A 9 -0.52 -0.97 -6.95
N VAL A 10 0.33 -0.04 -6.49
CA VAL A 10 1.19 -0.29 -5.34
C VAL A 10 0.37 -0.52 -4.06
N ILE A 11 -0.69 0.25 -3.85
CA ILE A 11 -1.59 0.04 -2.69
C ILE A 11 -2.23 -1.34 -2.76
N LEU A 12 -2.74 -1.75 -3.94
CA LEU A 12 -3.34 -3.07 -4.14
C LEU A 12 -2.32 -4.19 -3.84
N LEU A 13 -1.11 -4.09 -4.40
CA LEU A 13 -0.04 -5.07 -4.20
C LEU A 13 0.40 -5.14 -2.73
N CYS A 14 0.49 -4.01 -2.04
CA CYS A 14 0.80 -3.98 -0.61
C CYS A 14 -0.30 -4.68 0.22
N GLY A 15 -1.57 -4.50 -0.13
CA GLY A 15 -2.68 -5.22 0.52
C GLY A 15 -2.60 -6.74 0.32
N ILE A 16 -2.30 -7.18 -0.90
CA ILE A 16 -2.09 -8.60 -1.20
C ILE A 16 -0.90 -9.15 -0.40
N ASN A 17 0.23 -8.45 -0.38
CA ASN A 17 1.40 -8.88 0.39
C ASN A 17 1.08 -8.94 1.89
N ALA A 18 0.39 -7.95 2.45
CA ALA A 18 -0.01 -7.98 3.85
C ALA A 18 -0.85 -9.22 4.18
N ALA A 19 -1.83 -9.54 3.32
CA ALA A 19 -2.66 -10.74 3.47
C ALA A 19 -1.82 -12.02 3.35
N VAL A 20 -0.88 -12.09 2.41
CA VAL A 20 0.00 -13.25 2.23
C VAL A 20 0.84 -13.49 3.48
N TRP A 21 1.47 -12.44 4.01
CA TRP A 21 2.31 -12.53 5.22
C TRP A 21 1.52 -12.89 6.47
N LEU A 22 0.25 -12.46 6.56
CA LEU A 22 -0.62 -12.78 7.68
C LEU A 22 -1.15 -14.23 7.61
N LEU A 23 -1.55 -14.69 6.41
CA LEU A 23 -2.26 -15.96 6.23
C LEU A 23 -1.33 -17.16 6.00
N TYR A 24 -0.19 -16.96 5.31
CA TYR A 24 0.69 -18.07 4.92
C TYR A 24 1.99 -18.11 5.71
N THR A 25 2.44 -16.96 6.22
CA THR A 25 3.74 -16.86 6.92
C THR A 25 3.59 -16.54 8.41
N GLU A 26 2.35 -16.33 8.88
CA GLU A 26 1.99 -16.02 10.26
C GLU A 26 2.85 -14.91 10.90
N SER A 27 3.34 -13.97 10.08
CA SER A 27 4.24 -12.91 10.52
C SER A 27 3.47 -11.59 10.59
N PRO A 28 2.91 -11.24 11.77
CA PRO A 28 2.13 -10.02 11.93
C PRO A 28 2.99 -8.77 11.73
N VAL A 29 4.29 -8.84 12.06
CA VAL A 29 5.23 -7.72 11.87
C VAL A 29 5.36 -7.37 10.38
N MET A 30 5.57 -8.37 9.52
CA MET A 30 5.69 -8.13 8.08
C MET A 30 4.37 -7.64 7.49
N ALA A 31 3.24 -8.21 7.93
CA ALA A 31 1.92 -7.73 7.50
C ALA A 31 1.71 -6.24 7.85
N MET A 32 2.08 -5.82 9.07
CA MET A 32 2.00 -4.41 9.48
C MET A 32 2.87 -3.48 8.63
N LEU A 33 4.08 -3.91 8.25
CA LEU A 33 4.95 -3.10 7.39
C LEU A 33 4.34 -2.87 6.00
N TRP A 34 3.73 -3.90 5.42
CA TRP A 34 3.03 -3.77 4.14
C TRP A 34 1.80 -2.85 4.25
N VAL A 35 1.04 -2.96 5.35
CA VAL A 35 -0.08 -2.05 5.62
C VAL A 35 0.39 -0.60 5.79
N ALA A 36 1.45 -0.36 6.55
CA ALA A 36 2.04 0.97 6.72
C ALA A 36 2.50 1.57 5.39
N THR A 37 3.10 0.73 4.53
CA THR A 37 3.50 1.14 3.17
C THR A 37 2.29 1.53 2.33
N ALA A 38 1.20 0.74 2.37
CA ALA A 38 -0.05 1.08 1.68
C ALA A 38 -0.61 2.45 2.15
N ILE A 39 -0.61 2.69 3.47
CA ILE A 39 -1.07 3.97 4.05
C ILE A 39 -0.22 5.14 3.55
N ALA A 40 1.11 5.00 3.52
CA ALA A 40 2.00 6.04 3.01
C ALA A 40 1.67 6.43 1.56
N PHE A 41 1.37 5.44 0.70
CA PHE A 41 0.94 5.70 -0.68
C PHE A 41 -0.44 6.35 -0.76
N ILE A 42 -1.39 5.96 0.10
CA ILE A 42 -2.70 6.61 0.17
C ILE A 42 -2.54 8.09 0.51
N VAL A 43 -1.77 8.40 1.56
CA VAL A 43 -1.49 9.78 1.98
C VAL A 43 -0.83 10.56 0.84
N TRP A 44 0.16 9.95 0.17
CA TRP A 44 0.82 10.61 -0.95
C TRP A 44 -0.15 10.92 -2.09
N ILE A 45 -1.05 10.00 -2.45
CA ILE A 45 -2.10 10.27 -3.45
C ILE A 45 -2.99 11.44 -2.99
N THR A 46 -3.44 11.44 -1.74
CA THR A 46 -4.30 12.51 -1.21
C THR A 46 -3.61 13.88 -1.28
N VAL A 47 -2.33 13.95 -0.94
CA VAL A 47 -1.53 15.18 -1.05
C VAL A 47 -1.35 15.60 -2.52
N ASP A 48 -1.08 14.65 -3.41
CA ASP A 48 -0.91 14.87 -4.85
C ASP A 48 -2.20 15.31 -5.55
N ILE A 49 -3.37 14.94 -5.01
CA ILE A 49 -4.68 15.44 -5.45
C ILE A 49 -4.95 16.85 -4.92
N ARG A 50 -4.51 17.16 -3.69
CA ARG A 50 -4.70 18.48 -3.08
C ARG A 50 -3.81 19.56 -3.67
N ASN A 51 -2.60 19.21 -4.10
CA ASN A 51 -1.58 20.15 -4.59
C ASN A 51 -1.53 20.26 -6.13
N GLY A 52 -2.34 19.49 -6.85
CA GLY A 52 -2.45 19.53 -8.31
C GLY A 52 -3.75 20.19 -8.75
#